data_AF-A0A8T5D8J1-F1
#
_entry.id   AF-A0A8T5D8J1-F1
#
_cell.length_a   1.000
_cell.length_b   1.000
_cell.length_c   1.000
_cell.angle_alpha   90.00
_cell.angle_beta   90.00
_cell.angle_gamma   90.00
#
_symmetry.space_group_name_H-M   'P 1'
#
loop_
_entity.id
_entity.type
_entity.pdbx_description
1 polymer ?
#
loop_
_entity_poly.entity_id
_entity_poly.type
_entity_poly.pdbx_seq_one_letter_code
_entity_poly.pdbx_strand_id
1 'polypeptide(L)'
;MKNKELVNYARELFKRGFTKDAARGILLSKGVPVQEVDRALIIASSPEKTISLTLMLGFAGFLVILLIPLMIFLAPEQPDLETPDYDSTTQFESEESYQPPSELQTYQCAINEECLFNEICTDGTCSKLFCTSCEEIINHECISLQCEDNNTCTQDYCIEGTCSNDLITTCISGDGCCPTDCNQTLDLDCITLNTTLDECTTDIECYDGDYLTTDVCKTEGNNTIKKCFNILPGCQNNDLVCGANCTSLDDNDCDPICGNNIIEETEICDGDCPQTQTDCTDNNTCTIDTLLGSSQLCTSECSYTDITICSSGDGCCPTDCLYINDSDCPPASTLLSTTPFTSIQRTTTGMANLYFYEDNTHSILLSNLFSISNAELSPDLGIYLATKAIVNTKEDLDAGNMYLGELTALSGLQEYQIVTPITNINDFNSIVIYHSSYNAVYSYTTLNYNQ
;
A
#
# COMPACT_ATOMS: atom_id res chain seq x y z
N MET A 1 -43.37 13.08 22.55
CA MET A 1 -43.21 11.70 23.06
C MET A 1 -41.78 11.29 22.78
N LYS A 2 -41.05 10.63 23.69
CA LYS A 2 -39.71 10.12 23.32
C LYS A 2 -39.88 9.17 22.14
N ASN A 3 -39.03 9.26 21.10
CA ASN A 3 -39.17 8.57 19.80
C ASN A 3 -39.55 7.07 19.93
N LYS A 4 -39.06 6.40 20.99
CA LYS A 4 -39.39 5.02 21.35
C LYS A 4 -40.87 4.75 21.71
N GLU A 5 -41.54 5.67 22.40
CA GLU A 5 -42.97 5.53 22.75
C GLU A 5 -43.87 5.67 21.53
N LEU A 6 -43.50 6.54 20.59
CA LEU A 6 -44.23 6.74 19.34
C LEU A 6 -44.12 5.50 18.44
N VAL A 7 -42.92 4.93 18.30
CA VAL A 7 -42.69 3.65 17.60
C VAL A 7 -43.48 2.51 18.24
N ASN A 8 -43.46 2.39 19.57
CA ASN A 8 -44.22 1.36 20.27
C ASN A 8 -45.73 1.53 20.05
N TYR A 9 -46.23 2.76 20.05
CA TYR A 9 -47.63 3.05 19.79
C TYR A 9 -48.02 2.72 18.34
N ALA A 10 -47.16 3.03 17.36
CA ALA A 10 -47.33 2.63 15.97
C ALA A 10 -47.35 1.09 15.80
N ARG A 11 -46.47 0.36 16.50
CA ARG A 11 -46.48 -1.12 16.52
C ARG A 11 -47.79 -1.68 17.07
N GLU A 12 -48.33 -1.09 18.13
CA GLU A 12 -49.61 -1.51 18.69
C GLU A 12 -50.79 -1.24 17.75
N LEU A 13 -50.75 -0.17 16.94
CA LEU A 13 -51.74 0.06 15.88
C LEU A 13 -51.67 -1.05 14.80
N PHE A 14 -50.47 -1.45 14.37
CA PHE A 14 -50.30 -2.56 13.43
C PHE A 14 -50.76 -3.90 13.99
N LYS A 15 -50.45 -4.20 15.26
CA LYS A 15 -50.96 -5.41 15.94
C LYS A 15 -52.48 -5.45 16.03
N ARG A 16 -53.14 -4.28 16.11
CA ARG A 16 -54.60 -4.15 16.10
C ARG A 16 -55.22 -4.19 14.70
N GLY A 17 -54.41 -4.38 13.65
CA GLY A 17 -54.86 -4.54 12.27
C GLY A 17 -55.09 -3.23 11.52
N PHE A 18 -54.62 -2.09 12.02
CA PHE A 18 -54.67 -0.84 11.26
C PHE A 18 -53.67 -0.87 10.11
N THR A 19 -54.09 -0.39 8.94
CA THR A 19 -53.18 -0.16 7.81
C THR A 19 -52.22 1.00 8.09
N LYS A 20 -51.11 1.09 7.33
CA LYS A 20 -50.13 2.18 7.47
C LYS A 20 -50.78 3.56 7.38
N ASP A 21 -51.68 3.77 6.42
CA ASP A 21 -52.37 5.05 6.24
C ASP A 21 -53.37 5.36 7.37
N ALA A 22 -54.08 4.34 7.86
CA ALA A 22 -55.00 4.50 8.99
C ALA A 22 -54.23 4.84 10.29
N ALA A 23 -53.10 4.18 10.53
CA ALA A 23 -52.22 4.48 11.65
C ALA A 23 -51.61 5.89 11.52
N ARG A 24 -51.20 6.29 10.32
CA ARG A 24 -50.71 7.64 10.01
C ARG A 24 -51.74 8.71 10.34
N GLY A 25 -52.99 8.55 9.90
CA GLY A 25 -54.08 9.46 10.21
C GLY A 25 -54.33 9.60 11.71
N ILE A 26 -54.28 8.50 12.47
CA ILE A 26 -54.44 8.52 13.93
C ILE A 26 -53.30 9.28 14.61
N LEU A 27 -52.05 9.07 14.19
CA LEU A 27 -50.89 9.71 14.79
C LEU A 27 -50.85 11.22 14.48
N LEU A 28 -51.18 11.61 13.24
CA LEU A 28 -51.31 13.02 12.86
C LEU A 28 -52.44 13.72 13.63
N SER A 29 -53.58 13.05 13.86
CA SER A 29 -54.69 13.60 14.64
C SER A 29 -54.33 13.90 16.11
N LYS A 30 -53.22 13.34 16.61
CA LYS A 30 -52.69 13.59 17.96
C LYS A 30 -51.69 14.75 18.00
N GLY A 31 -51.50 15.48 16.90
CA GLY A 31 -50.59 16.62 16.82
C GLY A 31 -49.12 16.21 16.77
N VAL A 32 -48.83 14.96 16.38
CA VAL A 32 -47.45 14.50 16.16
C VAL A 32 -46.96 15.07 14.81
N PRO A 33 -45.76 15.66 14.73
CA PRO A 33 -45.20 16.15 13.48
C PRO A 33 -45.15 15.08 12.40
N VAL A 34 -45.41 15.46 11.15
CA VAL A 34 -45.50 14.54 10.00
C VAL A 34 -44.26 13.65 9.90
N GLN A 35 -43.07 14.24 10.02
CA GLN A 35 -41.78 13.54 9.97
C GLN A 35 -41.62 12.50 11.10
N GLU A 36 -42.06 12.81 12.32
CA GLU A 36 -42.01 11.86 13.44
C GLU A 36 -42.98 10.69 13.26
N VAL A 37 -44.17 10.95 12.70
CA VAL A 37 -45.15 9.92 12.38
C VAL A 37 -44.60 8.95 11.34
N ASP A 38 -44.04 9.47 10.25
CA ASP A 38 -43.56 8.65 9.14
C ASP A 38 -42.35 7.80 9.56
N ARG A 39 -41.40 8.38 10.30
CA ARG A 39 -40.27 7.64 10.90
C ARG A 39 -40.76 6.53 11.85
N ALA A 40 -41.73 6.82 12.71
CA ALA A 40 -42.25 5.83 13.66
C ALA A 40 -42.96 4.66 12.98
N LEU A 41 -43.72 4.91 11.91
CA LEU A 41 -44.41 3.87 11.14
C LEU A 41 -43.45 2.97 10.38
N ILE A 42 -42.35 3.51 9.84
CA ILE A 42 -41.30 2.73 9.17
C ILE A 42 -40.66 1.76 10.17
N ILE A 43 -40.17 2.27 11.31
CA ILE A 43 -39.51 1.46 12.35
C ILE A 43 -40.48 0.44 12.97
N ALA A 44 -41.77 0.78 13.04
CA ALA A 44 -42.80 -0.12 13.54
C ALA A 44 -43.16 -1.26 12.57
N SER A 45 -42.94 -1.06 11.26
CA SER A 45 -43.24 -2.06 10.22
C SER A 45 -42.14 -3.10 10.01
N SER A 46 -40.92 -2.83 10.49
CA SER A 46 -39.81 -3.77 10.39
C SER A 46 -39.91 -4.89 11.44
N PRO A 47 -39.59 -6.15 11.10
CA PRO A 47 -39.54 -7.24 12.07
C PRO A 47 -38.43 -6.99 13.08
N GLU A 48 -38.73 -7.10 14.39
CA GLU A 48 -37.71 -7.01 15.44
C GLU A 48 -36.71 -8.17 15.24
N LYS A 49 -35.45 -7.83 14.93
CA LYS A 49 -34.33 -8.79 14.90
C LYS A 49 -34.14 -9.36 16.31
N THR A 50 -34.74 -10.51 16.58
CA THR A 50 -34.42 -11.30 17.75
C THR A 50 -33.21 -12.16 17.41
N ILE A 51 -32.06 -11.83 17.99
CA ILE A 51 -30.85 -12.64 17.87
C ILE A 51 -31.15 -13.97 18.57
N SER A 52 -31.29 -15.04 17.79
CA SER A 52 -31.61 -16.36 18.29
C SER A 52 -30.43 -16.93 19.07
N LEU A 53 -30.68 -17.34 20.32
CA LEU A 53 -29.70 -17.96 21.23
C LEU A 53 -29.00 -19.20 20.63
N THR A 54 -29.62 -19.84 19.63
CA THR A 54 -29.02 -20.96 18.87
C THR A 54 -27.81 -20.56 18.02
N LEU A 55 -27.70 -19.29 17.59
CA LEU A 55 -26.56 -18.84 16.79
C LEU A 55 -25.29 -18.66 17.64
N MET A 56 -25.44 -18.27 18.91
CA MET A 56 -24.29 -18.15 19.83
C MET A 56 -23.71 -19.51 20.24
N LEU A 57 -24.54 -20.54 20.37
CA LEU A 57 -24.07 -21.90 20.69
C LEU A 57 -23.33 -22.57 19.52
N GLY A 58 -23.64 -22.19 18.27
CA GLY A 58 -22.96 -22.70 17.08
C GLY A 58 -21.49 -22.28 16.98
N PHE A 59 -21.17 -21.03 17.37
CA PHE A 59 -19.80 -20.52 17.33
C PHE A 59 -18.88 -21.18 18.36
N ALA A 60 -19.39 -21.52 19.55
CA ALA A 60 -18.60 -22.21 20.57
C ALA A 60 -18.22 -23.66 20.17
N GLY A 61 -19.10 -24.36 19.43
CA GLY A 61 -18.83 -25.72 18.96
C GLY A 61 -17.79 -25.78 17.83
N PHE A 62 -17.77 -24.78 16.95
CA PHE A 62 -16.83 -24.71 15.82
C PHE A 62 -15.38 -24.48 16.29
N LEU A 63 -15.19 -23.73 17.37
CA LEU A 63 -13.88 -23.41 17.94
C LEU A 63 -13.19 -24.64 18.59
N VAL A 64 -13.97 -25.59 19.10
CA VAL A 64 -13.44 -26.84 19.70
C VAL A 64 -12.99 -27.83 18.62
N ILE A 65 -13.65 -27.85 17.45
CA ILE A 65 -13.30 -28.75 16.34
C ILE A 65 -12.00 -28.27 15.64
N LEU A 66 -11.75 -26.96 15.60
CA LEU A 66 -10.54 -26.39 15.01
C LEU A 66 -9.26 -26.60 15.85
N LEU A 67 -9.37 -26.86 17.15
CA LEU A 67 -8.21 -27.06 18.03
C LEU A 67 -7.70 -28.51 18.06
N ILE A 68 -8.47 -29.48 17.58
CA ILE A 68 -8.10 -30.91 17.59
C ILE A 68 -6.98 -31.25 16.58
N PRO A 69 -6.93 -30.69 15.36
CA PRO A 69 -5.85 -30.96 14.41
C PRO A 69 -4.50 -30.35 14.82
N LEU A 70 -4.49 -29.27 15.60
CA LEU A 70 -3.27 -28.56 15.98
C LEU A 70 -2.38 -29.38 16.95
N MET A 71 -2.98 -30.30 17.70
CA MET A 71 -2.25 -31.19 18.62
C MET A 71 -1.64 -32.43 17.93
N ILE A 72 -1.99 -32.72 16.67
CA ILE A 72 -1.47 -33.88 15.94
C ILE A 72 -0.17 -33.55 15.17
N PHE A 73 0.11 -32.27 14.91
CA PHE A 73 1.29 -31.83 14.15
C PHE A 73 2.60 -31.67 14.96
N LEU A 74 2.61 -31.99 16.26
CA LEU A 74 3.80 -31.92 17.13
C LEU A 74 4.48 -33.28 17.38
N ALA A 75 4.55 -34.15 16.36
CA ALA A 75 5.34 -35.39 16.43
C ALA A 75 6.62 -35.26 15.58
N PRO A 76 7.80 -35.68 16.08
CA PRO A 76 9.08 -35.46 15.39
C PRO A 76 9.32 -36.44 14.23
N GLU A 77 9.98 -35.92 13.20
CA GLU A 77 10.41 -36.57 11.95
C GLU A 77 11.23 -37.87 12.13
N GLN A 78 11.02 -38.80 11.21
CA GLN A 78 11.89 -39.96 10.95
C GLN A 78 12.47 -39.84 9.52
N PRO A 79 13.68 -40.38 9.27
CA PRO A 79 14.50 -39.99 8.13
C PRO A 79 14.20 -40.74 6.82
N ASP A 80 14.67 -40.10 5.75
CA ASP A 80 14.45 -40.34 4.32
C ASP A 80 14.65 -41.77 3.79
N LEU A 81 13.81 -42.15 2.82
CA LEU A 81 13.97 -43.33 1.98
C LEU A 81 14.14 -42.90 0.52
N GLU A 82 15.33 -43.15 -0.02
CA GLU A 82 15.71 -42.94 -1.43
C GLU A 82 14.88 -43.82 -2.39
N THR A 83 14.49 -43.27 -3.55
CA THR A 83 13.96 -44.05 -4.69
C THR A 83 14.87 -43.92 -5.91
N PRO A 84 15.13 -45.01 -6.66
CA PRO A 84 16.05 -45.01 -7.78
C PRO A 84 15.41 -44.71 -9.13
N ASP A 85 16.28 -44.20 -10.00
CA ASP A 85 16.14 -43.86 -11.41
C ASP A 85 15.70 -45.06 -12.28
N TYR A 86 14.76 -44.85 -13.20
CA TYR A 86 14.33 -45.85 -14.19
C TYR A 86 14.43 -45.28 -15.60
N ASP A 87 15.57 -45.59 -16.22
CA ASP A 87 15.86 -45.52 -17.64
C ASP A 87 15.12 -46.65 -18.38
N SER A 88 14.44 -46.32 -19.48
CA SER A 88 13.79 -47.30 -20.34
C SER A 88 14.19 -47.12 -21.80
N THR A 89 15.31 -47.74 -22.15
CA THR A 89 15.58 -48.19 -23.52
C THR A 89 14.88 -49.52 -23.79
N THR A 90 14.09 -49.61 -24.87
CA THR A 90 13.78 -50.89 -25.51
C THR A 90 13.93 -50.78 -27.03
N GLN A 91 14.90 -51.53 -27.54
CA GLN A 91 15.10 -51.84 -28.95
C GLN A 91 14.04 -52.83 -29.45
N PHE A 92 13.66 -52.73 -30.72
CA PHE A 92 13.37 -53.89 -31.57
C PHE A 92 13.73 -53.56 -33.03
N GLU A 93 14.68 -54.34 -33.58
CA GLU A 93 15.05 -54.39 -34.99
C GLU A 93 14.09 -55.32 -35.76
N SER A 94 13.74 -54.94 -37.00
CA SER A 94 13.85 -55.85 -38.16
C SER A 94 13.59 -55.08 -39.46
N GLU A 95 14.56 -55.17 -40.36
CA GLU A 95 14.61 -54.58 -41.70
C GLU A 95 13.54 -55.14 -42.65
N GLU A 96 12.96 -54.28 -43.50
CA GLU A 96 12.78 -54.63 -44.92
C GLU A 96 12.56 -53.39 -45.80
N SER A 97 13.04 -53.50 -47.03
CA SER A 97 13.29 -52.48 -48.06
C SER A 97 12.07 -51.72 -48.61
N TYR A 98 12.24 -50.42 -48.90
CA TYR A 98 11.85 -49.78 -50.18
C TYR A 98 12.39 -48.33 -50.28
N GLN A 99 12.83 -47.89 -51.46
CA GLN A 99 13.27 -46.51 -51.78
C GLN A 99 12.10 -45.71 -52.43
N PRO A 100 12.16 -44.36 -52.42
CA PRO A 100 11.01 -43.43 -52.39
C PRO A 100 10.44 -43.14 -53.80
N PRO A 101 9.22 -42.55 -53.98
CA PRO A 101 9.09 -41.08 -53.97
C PRO A 101 7.69 -40.49 -53.64
N SER A 102 7.64 -39.34 -52.95
CA SER A 102 7.01 -38.10 -53.45
C SER A 102 6.94 -37.11 -52.28
N GLU A 103 7.35 -35.87 -52.52
CA GLU A 103 7.31 -34.75 -51.57
C GLU A 103 5.97 -34.72 -50.79
N LEU A 104 6.04 -34.89 -49.47
CA LEU A 104 4.92 -34.60 -48.59
C LEU A 104 4.76 -33.07 -48.61
N GLN A 105 3.78 -32.55 -49.35
CA GLN A 105 3.36 -31.16 -49.19
C GLN A 105 2.88 -30.98 -47.75
N THR A 106 3.68 -30.28 -46.96
CA THR A 106 3.30 -29.87 -45.60
C THR A 106 2.31 -28.73 -45.73
N TYR A 107 1.02 -29.03 -45.56
CA TYR A 107 0.00 -28.00 -45.39
C TYR A 107 0.17 -27.36 -43.99
N GLN A 108 0.09 -26.03 -43.93
CA GLN A 108 0.13 -25.27 -42.68
C GLN A 108 -1.19 -25.31 -41.91
N CYS A 109 -2.31 -25.52 -42.60
CA CYS A 109 -3.64 -25.58 -42.01
C CYS A 109 -4.56 -26.51 -42.80
N ALA A 110 -5.58 -27.05 -42.13
CA ALA A 110 -6.72 -27.76 -42.72
C ALA A 110 -8.04 -27.02 -42.48
N ILE A 111 -8.11 -26.21 -41.42
CA ILE A 111 -9.26 -25.37 -41.03
C ILE A 111 -8.76 -23.98 -40.58
N ASN A 112 -9.65 -22.99 -40.54
CA ASN A 112 -9.29 -21.61 -40.20
C ASN A 112 -8.75 -21.46 -38.77
N GLU A 113 -9.24 -22.27 -37.84
CA GLU A 113 -8.85 -22.26 -36.43
C GLU A 113 -7.41 -22.72 -36.18
N GLU A 114 -6.74 -23.28 -37.19
CA GLU A 114 -5.32 -23.61 -37.17
C GLU A 114 -4.43 -22.43 -37.62
N CYS A 115 -5.03 -21.37 -38.16
CA CYS A 115 -4.35 -20.13 -38.55
C CYS A 115 -4.43 -19.05 -37.45
N LEU A 116 -3.71 -17.95 -37.62
CA LEU A 116 -3.87 -16.81 -36.71
C LEU A 116 -5.27 -16.21 -36.85
N PHE A 117 -5.75 -15.54 -35.79
CA PHE A 117 -7.12 -14.99 -35.75
C PHE A 117 -7.45 -14.06 -36.92
N ASN A 118 -6.44 -13.44 -37.55
CA ASN A 118 -6.55 -12.55 -38.70
C ASN A 118 -6.15 -13.22 -40.03
N GLU A 119 -6.23 -14.54 -40.11
CA GLU A 119 -5.88 -15.36 -41.27
C GLU A 119 -6.99 -16.37 -41.56
N ILE A 120 -7.07 -16.82 -42.81
CA ILE A 120 -7.96 -17.88 -43.26
C ILE A 120 -7.14 -18.97 -43.96
N CYS A 121 -7.56 -20.22 -43.79
CA CYS A 121 -6.91 -21.36 -44.42
C CYS A 121 -7.38 -21.47 -45.89
N THR A 122 -6.46 -21.25 -46.83
CA THR A 122 -6.74 -21.40 -48.26
C THR A 122 -5.70 -22.32 -48.88
N ASP A 123 -6.15 -23.41 -49.51
CA ASP A 123 -5.29 -24.44 -50.13
C ASP A 123 -4.18 -24.95 -49.19
N GLY A 124 -4.54 -25.06 -47.91
CA GLY A 124 -3.69 -25.49 -46.80
C GLY A 124 -2.51 -24.57 -46.49
N THR A 125 -2.62 -23.29 -46.82
CA THR A 125 -1.73 -22.21 -46.39
C THR A 125 -2.54 -21.12 -45.69
N CYS A 126 -2.07 -20.64 -44.54
CA CYS A 126 -2.71 -19.53 -43.85
C CYS A 126 -2.47 -18.23 -44.62
N SER A 127 -3.55 -17.58 -45.05
CA SER A 127 -3.52 -16.34 -45.81
C SER A 127 -4.18 -15.23 -45.01
N LYS A 128 -3.59 -14.03 -45.00
CA LYS A 128 -4.12 -12.89 -44.25
C LYS A 128 -5.54 -12.53 -44.69
N LEU A 129 -6.43 -12.41 -43.71
CA LEU A 129 -7.78 -11.90 -43.89
C LEU A 129 -7.74 -10.37 -43.98
N PHE A 130 -8.27 -9.82 -45.07
CA PHE A 130 -8.35 -8.38 -45.30
C PHE A 130 -9.81 -7.93 -45.18
N CYS A 131 -10.15 -7.37 -44.02
CA CYS A 131 -11.43 -6.70 -43.81
C CYS A 131 -11.34 -5.23 -44.25
N THR A 132 -12.49 -4.65 -44.59
CA THR A 132 -12.59 -3.21 -44.82
C THR A 132 -12.41 -2.44 -43.52
N SER A 133 -12.20 -1.13 -43.58
CA SER A 133 -12.09 -0.29 -42.38
C SER A 133 -13.38 -0.24 -41.54
N CYS A 134 -14.51 -0.70 -42.08
CA CYS A 134 -15.80 -0.77 -41.40
C CYS A 134 -16.18 -2.18 -40.94
N GLU A 135 -15.19 -3.06 -40.82
CA GLU A 135 -15.36 -4.44 -40.38
C GLU A 135 -14.29 -4.81 -39.36
N GLU A 136 -14.66 -5.66 -38.41
CA GLU A 136 -13.76 -6.25 -37.42
C GLU A 136 -13.65 -7.75 -37.62
N ILE A 137 -12.51 -8.32 -37.24
CA ILE A 137 -12.26 -9.76 -37.35
C ILE A 137 -12.81 -10.46 -36.12
N ILE A 138 -13.86 -11.24 -36.29
CA ILE A 138 -14.44 -12.08 -35.24
C ILE A 138 -14.60 -13.49 -35.83
N ASN A 139 -14.02 -14.49 -35.15
CA ASN A 139 -14.06 -15.90 -35.56
C ASN A 139 -13.59 -16.15 -37.01
N HIS A 140 -12.51 -15.50 -37.45
CA HIS A 140 -11.96 -15.60 -38.81
C HIS A 140 -12.91 -15.11 -39.92
N GLU A 141 -13.91 -14.30 -39.57
CA GLU A 141 -14.81 -13.63 -40.50
C GLU A 141 -14.74 -12.10 -40.30
N CYS A 142 -14.97 -11.35 -41.37
CA CYS A 142 -15.14 -9.90 -41.30
C CYS A 142 -16.60 -9.61 -40.93
N ILE A 143 -16.82 -9.00 -39.76
CA ILE A 143 -18.14 -8.59 -39.28
C ILE A 143 -18.23 -7.08 -39.34
N SER A 144 -19.31 -6.54 -39.90
CA SER A 144 -19.52 -5.10 -39.98
C SER A 144 -19.62 -4.45 -38.60
N LEU A 145 -18.94 -3.32 -38.44
CA LEU A 145 -19.06 -2.43 -37.28
C LEU A 145 -20.53 -2.03 -37.07
N GLN A 146 -21.07 -2.32 -35.89
CA GLN A 146 -22.44 -1.96 -35.53
C GLN A 146 -22.47 -0.49 -35.10
N CYS A 147 -22.95 0.39 -35.98
CA CYS A 147 -23.06 1.82 -35.70
C CYS A 147 -24.44 2.25 -35.16
N GLU A 148 -25.34 1.30 -34.87
CA GLU A 148 -26.70 1.58 -34.40
C GLU A 148 -26.70 2.29 -33.03
N ASP A 149 -27.23 3.51 -32.97
CA ASP A 149 -27.33 4.29 -31.72
C ASP A 149 -28.70 4.19 -31.03
N ASN A 150 -29.58 3.32 -31.54
CA ASN A 150 -30.97 3.13 -31.13
C ASN A 150 -31.84 4.39 -31.26
N ASN A 151 -31.39 5.40 -32.00
CA ASN A 151 -32.20 6.56 -32.32
C ASN A 151 -32.89 6.34 -33.67
N THR A 152 -34.22 6.22 -33.65
CA THR A 152 -35.01 6.03 -34.89
C THR A 152 -34.95 7.25 -35.83
N CYS A 153 -34.40 8.38 -35.37
CA CYS A 153 -34.23 9.60 -36.15
C CYS A 153 -32.84 9.80 -36.76
N THR A 154 -31.97 8.80 -36.74
CA THR A 154 -30.66 8.85 -37.39
C THR A 154 -30.52 7.80 -38.48
N GLN A 155 -29.76 8.14 -39.51
CA GLN A 155 -29.25 7.18 -40.47
C GLN A 155 -27.83 6.81 -40.06
N ASP A 156 -27.69 5.58 -39.55
CA ASP A 156 -26.44 5.09 -39.00
C ASP A 156 -25.63 4.36 -40.08
N TYR A 157 -24.39 4.77 -40.30
CA TYR A 157 -23.50 4.14 -41.27
C TYR A 157 -22.02 4.33 -40.87
N CYS A 158 -21.15 3.48 -41.41
CA CYS A 158 -19.71 3.58 -41.18
C CYS A 158 -18.99 4.15 -42.41
N ILE A 159 -18.07 5.09 -42.18
CA ILE A 159 -17.12 5.59 -43.19
C ILE A 159 -15.71 5.51 -42.61
N GLU A 160 -14.82 4.82 -43.31
CA GLU A 160 -13.39 4.72 -42.96
C GLU A 160 -13.12 4.29 -41.49
N GLY A 161 -13.98 3.43 -40.92
CA GLY A 161 -13.85 2.94 -39.54
C GLY A 161 -14.34 3.89 -38.47
N THR A 162 -15.05 4.95 -38.85
CA THR A 162 -15.76 5.84 -37.92
C THR A 162 -17.26 5.71 -38.15
N CYS A 163 -18.02 5.51 -37.07
CA CYS A 163 -19.48 5.56 -37.11
C CYS A 163 -19.98 6.99 -37.28
N SER A 164 -20.95 7.18 -38.18
CA SER A 164 -21.65 8.43 -38.41
C SER A 164 -23.15 8.18 -38.33
N ASN A 165 -23.83 9.05 -37.59
CA ASN A 165 -25.28 8.98 -37.36
C ASN A 165 -25.87 10.30 -37.83
N ASP A 166 -26.29 10.35 -39.09
CA ASP A 166 -26.81 11.57 -39.69
C ASP A 166 -28.28 11.75 -39.34
N LEU A 167 -28.66 12.95 -38.89
CA LEU A 167 -30.06 13.23 -38.58
C LEU A 167 -30.94 13.12 -39.84
N ILE A 168 -32.03 12.35 -39.72
CA ILE A 168 -33.09 12.33 -40.72
C ILE A 168 -33.80 13.69 -40.67
N THR A 169 -33.88 14.35 -41.82
CA THR A 169 -34.50 15.69 -41.96
C THR A 169 -35.78 15.67 -42.79
N THR A 170 -36.14 14.51 -43.34
CA THR A 170 -37.33 14.32 -44.17
C THR A 170 -38.53 13.88 -43.33
N CYS A 171 -39.69 14.46 -43.58
CA CYS A 171 -40.94 14.08 -42.91
C CYS A 171 -41.56 12.85 -43.59
N ILE A 172 -41.57 11.69 -42.91
CA ILE A 172 -42.11 10.45 -43.44
C ILE A 172 -42.98 9.79 -42.37
N SER A 173 -44.29 9.80 -42.59
CA SER A 173 -45.21 9.18 -41.63
C SER A 173 -45.06 7.66 -41.54
N GLY A 174 -45.00 7.15 -40.32
CA GLY A 174 -44.93 5.73 -39.98
C GLY A 174 -43.50 5.18 -39.84
N ASP A 175 -42.49 6.05 -39.81
CA ASP A 175 -41.09 5.69 -39.58
C ASP A 175 -40.68 5.81 -38.11
N GLY A 176 -41.55 6.39 -37.26
CA GLY A 176 -41.31 6.53 -35.83
C GLY A 176 -40.33 7.65 -35.48
N CYS A 177 -40.04 8.55 -36.41
CA CYS A 177 -39.24 9.75 -36.21
C CYS A 177 -40.08 11.03 -36.39
N CYS A 178 -39.76 12.09 -35.63
CA CYS A 178 -40.31 13.44 -35.86
C CYS A 178 -39.16 14.46 -35.97
N PRO A 179 -38.64 14.73 -37.17
CA PRO A 179 -37.60 15.73 -37.40
C PRO A 179 -38.03 17.15 -37.04
N THR A 180 -37.07 18.03 -36.71
CA THR A 180 -37.30 19.40 -36.20
C THR A 180 -38.17 20.29 -37.08
N ASP A 181 -38.16 20.09 -38.41
CA ASP A 181 -38.94 20.88 -39.37
C ASP A 181 -40.28 20.22 -39.77
N CYS A 182 -40.60 19.07 -39.17
CA CYS A 182 -41.83 18.34 -39.39
C CYS A 182 -42.90 18.72 -38.36
N ASN A 183 -44.16 18.55 -38.75
CA ASN A 183 -45.30 18.80 -37.87
C ASN A 183 -46.34 17.72 -38.07
N GLN A 184 -47.36 17.69 -37.23
CA GLN A 184 -48.44 16.68 -37.22
C GLN A 184 -49.20 16.52 -38.55
N THR A 185 -49.07 17.47 -39.48
CA THR A 185 -49.66 17.40 -40.82
C THR A 185 -48.71 16.93 -41.92
N LEU A 186 -47.41 17.07 -41.70
CA LEU A 186 -46.35 16.61 -42.61
C LEU A 186 -45.78 15.25 -42.18
N ASP A 187 -45.87 14.95 -40.88
CA ASP A 187 -45.45 13.71 -40.27
C ASP A 187 -46.40 13.31 -39.13
N LEU A 188 -47.09 12.17 -39.30
CA LEU A 188 -48.04 11.67 -38.31
C LEU A 188 -47.36 11.15 -37.03
N ASP A 189 -46.05 10.89 -37.07
CA ASP A 189 -45.29 10.48 -35.88
C ASP A 189 -45.04 11.65 -34.91
N CYS A 190 -45.25 12.90 -35.36
CA CYS A 190 -45.25 14.09 -34.50
C CYS A 190 -46.51 14.23 -33.62
N ILE A 191 -47.54 13.38 -33.78
CA ILE A 191 -48.79 13.41 -33.00
C ILE A 191 -48.61 12.78 -31.61
N THR A 192 -47.73 11.79 -31.47
CA THR A 192 -47.53 11.05 -30.22
C THR A 192 -46.65 11.78 -29.19
N LEU A 193 -46.02 12.90 -29.56
CA LEU A 193 -45.09 13.62 -28.69
C LEU A 193 -45.72 14.62 -27.71
N ASN A 194 -46.97 15.07 -27.93
CA ASN A 194 -47.50 16.25 -27.21
C ASN A 194 -48.61 15.97 -26.17
N THR A 195 -48.87 14.72 -25.80
CA THR A 195 -49.88 14.42 -24.76
C THR A 195 -49.49 13.36 -23.72
N THR A 196 -48.27 12.83 -23.76
CA THR A 196 -47.81 11.78 -22.81
C THR A 196 -46.33 11.88 -22.44
N LEU A 197 -45.72 13.08 -22.43
CA LEU A 197 -44.27 13.20 -22.30
C LEU A 197 -43.78 13.81 -20.97
N ASP A 198 -44.62 14.51 -20.22
CA ASP A 198 -44.27 14.98 -18.87
C ASP A 198 -44.32 13.80 -17.90
N GLU A 199 -43.18 13.49 -17.28
CA GLU A 199 -43.07 12.49 -16.21
C GLU A 199 -43.80 12.96 -14.95
N CYS A 200 -43.83 14.28 -14.72
CA CYS A 200 -44.44 14.90 -13.55
C CYS A 200 -45.09 16.24 -13.89
N THR A 201 -46.05 16.64 -13.08
CA THR A 201 -46.67 17.96 -13.10
C THR A 201 -46.40 18.77 -11.85
N THR A 202 -46.11 18.08 -10.73
CA THR A 202 -45.85 18.67 -9.41
C THR A 202 -44.74 17.91 -8.67
N ASP A 203 -44.06 18.58 -7.74
CA ASP A 203 -42.96 18.01 -6.94
C ASP A 203 -43.38 16.75 -6.16
N ILE A 204 -44.64 16.68 -5.69
CA ILE A 204 -45.14 15.55 -4.90
C ILE A 204 -45.25 14.25 -5.72
N GLU A 205 -45.39 14.35 -7.04
CA GLU A 205 -45.43 13.18 -7.94
C GLU A 205 -44.05 12.54 -8.11
N CYS A 206 -42.98 13.27 -7.75
CA CYS A 206 -41.61 12.82 -7.82
C CYS A 206 -41.12 12.12 -6.56
N TYR A 207 -41.96 11.98 -5.53
CA TYR A 207 -41.58 11.31 -4.29
C TYR A 207 -41.28 9.82 -4.53
N ASP A 208 -40.02 9.45 -4.43
CA ASP A 208 -39.53 8.08 -4.64
C ASP A 208 -39.51 7.23 -3.36
N GLY A 209 -39.90 7.82 -2.23
CA GLY A 209 -39.86 7.17 -0.92
C GLY A 209 -38.58 7.42 -0.15
N ASP A 210 -37.58 8.06 -0.75
CA ASP A 210 -36.42 8.59 -0.05
C ASP A 210 -36.77 9.94 0.58
N TYR A 211 -36.48 10.08 1.87
CA TYR A 211 -36.72 11.33 2.61
C TYR A 211 -35.46 12.18 2.71
N LEU A 212 -34.33 11.67 2.21
CA LEU A 212 -33.05 12.36 2.19
C LEU A 212 -32.90 13.24 0.93
N THR A 213 -33.77 13.10 -0.06
CA THR A 213 -33.78 13.92 -1.27
C THR A 213 -34.89 14.97 -1.24
N THR A 214 -34.65 16.10 -1.91
CA THR A 214 -35.69 17.05 -2.28
C THR A 214 -36.18 16.69 -3.69
N ASP A 215 -37.43 16.24 -3.79
CA ASP A 215 -38.01 15.86 -5.07
C ASP A 215 -38.59 17.09 -5.78
N VAL A 216 -38.10 17.36 -6.99
CA VAL A 216 -38.44 18.57 -7.75
C VAL A 216 -38.88 18.18 -9.15
N CYS A 217 -40.04 18.67 -9.55
CA CYS A 217 -40.55 18.56 -10.90
C CYS A 217 -40.14 19.79 -11.72
N LYS A 218 -39.11 19.64 -12.57
CA LYS A 218 -38.57 20.74 -13.38
C LYS A 218 -38.26 20.32 -14.81
N THR A 219 -38.08 21.30 -15.70
CA THR A 219 -37.73 21.06 -17.10
C THR A 219 -36.25 20.74 -17.27
N GLU A 220 -35.93 19.74 -18.08
CA GLU A 220 -34.55 19.38 -18.41
C GLU A 220 -34.08 20.08 -19.70
N GLY A 221 -33.08 20.94 -19.61
CA GLY A 221 -32.47 21.61 -20.77
C GLY A 221 -33.41 22.61 -21.49
N ASN A 222 -33.29 22.66 -22.82
CA ASN A 222 -34.08 23.54 -23.70
C ASN A 222 -35.47 22.97 -24.07
N ASN A 223 -35.87 21.86 -23.46
CA ASN A 223 -37.15 21.22 -23.78
C ASN A 223 -38.27 21.69 -22.85
N THR A 224 -39.52 21.58 -23.30
CA THR A 224 -40.72 21.92 -22.50
C THR A 224 -41.17 20.78 -21.59
N ILE A 225 -40.48 19.63 -21.62
CA ILE A 225 -40.84 18.42 -20.88
C ILE A 225 -40.38 18.52 -19.42
N LYS A 226 -41.28 18.24 -18.48
CA LYS A 226 -40.96 18.14 -17.05
C LYS A 226 -40.59 16.71 -16.65
N LYS A 227 -39.51 16.62 -15.86
CA LYS A 227 -38.99 15.38 -15.28
C LYS A 227 -38.84 15.49 -13.77
N CYS A 228 -38.80 14.34 -13.13
CA CYS A 228 -38.52 14.24 -11.71
C CYS A 228 -37.02 14.31 -11.42
N PHE A 229 -36.65 15.09 -10.42
CA PHE A 229 -35.28 15.22 -9.93
C PHE A 229 -35.27 15.06 -8.43
N ASN A 230 -34.60 14.02 -7.94
CA ASN A 230 -34.45 13.77 -6.51
C ASN A 230 -33.09 14.33 -6.11
N ILE A 231 -33.10 15.57 -5.63
CA ILE A 231 -31.88 16.35 -5.40
C ILE A 231 -31.43 16.11 -3.97
N LEU A 232 -30.26 15.52 -3.79
CA LEU A 232 -29.64 15.46 -2.47
C LEU A 232 -29.34 16.89 -1.98
N PRO A 233 -29.68 17.23 -0.73
CA PRO A 233 -29.27 18.50 -0.15
C PRO A 233 -27.74 18.57 -0.16
N GLY A 234 -27.21 19.76 -0.48
CA GLY A 234 -25.77 20.01 -0.31
C GLY A 234 -25.40 20.11 1.16
N CYS A 235 -24.12 20.12 1.47
CA CYS A 235 -23.59 20.06 2.84
C CYS A 235 -24.09 21.24 3.69
N GLN A 236 -24.94 20.95 4.69
CA GLN A 236 -25.60 21.95 5.53
C GLN A 236 -25.74 21.47 6.97
N ASN A 237 -24.92 22.05 7.83
CA ASN A 237 -24.96 21.79 9.27
C ASN A 237 -26.37 21.91 9.90
N ASN A 238 -26.73 20.93 10.71
CA ASN A 238 -27.95 20.81 11.52
C ASN A 238 -29.25 20.68 10.70
N ASP A 239 -29.17 20.16 9.49
CA ASP A 239 -30.35 19.79 8.69
C ASP A 239 -30.78 18.31 8.90
N LEU A 240 -30.01 17.55 9.70
CA LEU A 240 -30.19 16.14 10.03
C LEU A 240 -30.00 15.19 8.83
N VAL A 241 -29.34 15.65 7.77
CA VAL A 241 -29.10 14.89 6.54
C VAL A 241 -27.64 15.01 6.12
N CYS A 242 -26.98 13.86 5.92
CA CYS A 242 -25.66 13.85 5.30
C CYS A 242 -25.80 13.86 3.78
N GLY A 243 -25.49 14.99 3.14
CA GLY A 243 -25.50 15.13 1.69
C GLY A 243 -24.44 14.27 0.99
N ALA A 244 -24.65 13.96 -0.30
CA ALA A 244 -23.62 13.25 -1.08
C ALA A 244 -22.36 14.11 -1.24
N ASN A 245 -21.21 13.50 -0.97
CA ASN A 245 -19.88 14.11 -0.94
C ASN A 245 -19.65 15.11 0.20
N CYS A 246 -20.52 15.10 1.22
CA CYS A 246 -20.27 15.80 2.46
C CYS A 246 -19.47 14.93 3.42
N THR A 247 -18.76 15.60 4.32
CA THR A 247 -17.95 15.06 5.40
C THR A 247 -18.45 15.66 6.71
N SER A 248 -18.05 15.10 7.85
CA SER A 248 -18.30 15.71 9.16
C SER A 248 -17.68 17.10 9.34
N LEU A 249 -16.75 17.52 8.46
CA LEU A 249 -16.10 18.85 8.52
C LEU A 249 -16.95 19.96 7.90
N ASP A 250 -17.73 19.67 6.85
CA ASP A 250 -18.60 20.61 6.16
C ASP A 250 -20.09 20.39 6.46
N ASP A 251 -20.43 19.23 7.01
CA ASP A 251 -21.76 18.87 7.49
C ASP A 251 -21.71 18.06 8.80
N ASN A 252 -22.03 18.69 9.93
CA ASN A 252 -21.98 18.07 11.25
C ASN A 252 -23.06 17.00 11.50
N ASP A 253 -23.96 16.76 10.53
CA ASP A 253 -24.88 15.63 10.55
C ASP A 253 -24.31 14.39 9.85
N CYS A 254 -23.14 14.49 9.20
CA CYS A 254 -22.39 13.36 8.65
C CYS A 254 -21.55 12.66 9.72
N ASP A 255 -21.57 11.33 9.70
CA ASP A 255 -20.60 10.51 10.44
C ASP A 255 -19.25 10.53 9.67
N PRO A 256 -18.10 10.51 10.38
CA PRO A 256 -16.78 10.38 9.77
C PRO A 256 -16.64 9.15 8.86
N ILE A 257 -15.96 9.31 7.73
CA ILE A 257 -15.83 8.27 6.69
C ILE A 257 -14.36 7.91 6.49
N CYS A 258 -13.96 6.81 7.13
CA CYS A 258 -12.63 6.26 6.94
C CYS A 258 -12.38 5.81 5.49
N GLY A 259 -11.24 6.21 4.94
CA GLY A 259 -10.79 5.91 3.58
C GLY A 259 -11.11 7.02 2.56
N ASN A 260 -11.57 8.20 2.98
CA ASN A 260 -11.91 9.31 2.08
C ASN A 260 -10.72 10.28 1.84
N ASN A 261 -9.58 10.05 2.48
CA ASN A 261 -8.35 10.86 2.50
C ASN A 261 -8.51 12.23 3.18
N ILE A 262 -9.45 12.36 4.13
CA ILE A 262 -9.71 13.56 4.92
C ILE A 262 -9.80 13.11 6.37
N ILE A 263 -8.85 13.54 7.21
CA ILE A 263 -8.90 13.23 8.65
C ILE A 263 -10.01 14.05 9.32
N GLU A 264 -11.04 13.36 9.76
CA GLU A 264 -12.22 13.90 10.45
C GLU A 264 -12.06 13.84 11.99
N GLU A 265 -12.93 14.49 12.78
CA GLU A 265 -12.70 14.73 14.23
C GLU A 265 -12.39 13.48 15.08
N THR A 266 -12.81 12.28 14.64
CA THR A 266 -12.58 11.02 15.37
C THR A 266 -11.49 10.14 14.76
N GLU A 267 -10.86 10.58 13.68
CA GLU A 267 -9.85 9.83 12.95
C GLU A 267 -8.44 10.26 13.36
N ILE A 268 -7.51 9.31 13.38
CA ILE A 268 -6.09 9.54 13.66
C ILE A 268 -5.26 9.52 12.37
N CYS A 269 -5.77 8.86 11.34
CA CYS A 269 -5.17 8.67 10.03
C CYS A 269 -6.29 8.48 9.02
N ASP A 270 -6.02 8.68 7.73
CA ASP A 270 -6.99 8.35 6.69
C ASP A 270 -6.31 8.04 5.35
N GLY A 271 -6.53 6.82 4.85
CA GLY A 271 -5.89 6.29 3.64
C GLY A 271 -4.41 5.90 3.84
N ASP A 272 -3.74 6.48 4.82
CA ASP A 272 -2.33 6.26 5.19
C ASP A 272 -2.15 5.58 6.56
N CYS A 273 -3.24 5.02 7.09
CA CYS A 273 -3.25 4.32 8.37
C CYS A 273 -2.25 3.14 8.42
N PRO A 274 -1.49 2.99 9.52
CA PRO A 274 -0.69 1.79 9.77
C PRO A 274 -1.59 0.54 9.76
N GLN A 275 -1.27 -0.45 8.93
CA GLN A 275 -2.11 -1.63 8.71
C GLN A 275 -1.67 -2.81 9.55
N THR A 276 -0.37 -2.92 9.79
CA THR A 276 0.27 -4.06 10.41
C THR A 276 1.30 -3.62 11.44
N GLN A 277 1.65 -4.53 12.36
CA GLN A 277 2.69 -4.28 13.36
C GLN A 277 4.04 -3.91 12.73
N THR A 278 4.33 -4.44 11.54
CA THR A 278 5.56 -4.14 10.81
C THR A 278 5.61 -2.67 10.38
N ASP A 279 4.47 -2.06 10.05
CA ASP A 279 4.39 -0.64 9.65
C ASP A 279 4.74 0.30 10.80
N CYS A 280 4.66 -0.18 12.05
CA CYS A 280 5.05 0.58 13.24
C CYS A 280 6.52 0.40 13.62
N THR A 281 7.33 -0.34 12.88
CA THR A 281 8.75 -0.54 13.23
C THR A 281 9.55 0.74 13.01
N ASP A 282 10.11 1.34 14.07
CA ASP A 282 10.96 2.56 13.92
C ASP A 282 12.47 2.24 13.75
N ASN A 283 12.83 0.95 13.80
CA ASN A 283 14.21 0.44 13.80
C ASN A 283 15.04 0.85 15.03
N ASN A 284 14.39 1.28 16.11
CA ASN A 284 15.03 1.48 17.39
C ASN A 284 14.88 0.21 18.23
N THR A 285 15.99 -0.51 18.44
CA THR A 285 16.02 -1.71 19.29
C THR A 285 15.66 -1.42 20.74
N CYS A 286 15.70 -0.15 21.16
CA CYS A 286 15.33 0.29 22.50
C CYS A 286 13.85 0.63 22.69
N THR A 287 12.99 0.40 21.71
CA THR A 287 11.55 0.60 21.86
C THR A 287 10.77 -0.69 21.62
N ILE A 288 9.68 -0.83 22.36
CA ILE A 288 8.63 -1.79 22.05
C ILE A 288 7.60 -1.06 21.22
N ASP A 289 7.56 -1.42 19.94
CA ASP A 289 6.66 -0.83 18.96
C ASP A 289 5.33 -1.58 19.01
N THR A 290 4.22 -0.87 19.13
CA THR A 290 2.88 -1.45 19.22
C THR A 290 1.92 -0.73 18.29
N LEU A 291 1.26 -1.48 17.42
CA LEU A 291 0.10 -0.97 16.67
C LEU A 291 -1.13 -0.95 17.57
N LEU A 292 -1.66 0.24 17.82
CA LEU A 292 -2.92 0.46 18.53
C LEU A 292 -4.04 0.76 17.54
N GLY A 293 -5.30 0.58 17.96
CA GLY A 293 -6.48 0.93 17.17
C GLY A 293 -6.78 0.01 15.99
N SER A 294 -7.55 0.52 15.02
CA SER A 294 -7.95 -0.21 13.80
C SER A 294 -7.85 0.70 12.59
N SER A 295 -7.12 0.24 11.58
CA SER A 295 -6.98 0.96 10.30
C SER A 295 -8.29 1.02 9.51
N GLN A 296 -9.16 0.02 9.66
CA GLN A 296 -10.49 0.00 9.05
C GLN A 296 -11.45 1.01 9.67
N LEU A 297 -11.14 1.49 10.87
CA LEU A 297 -11.89 2.52 11.59
C LEU A 297 -11.12 3.84 11.67
N CYS A 298 -9.98 3.97 10.96
CA CYS A 298 -9.14 5.16 10.98
C CYS A 298 -8.72 5.60 12.39
N THR A 299 -8.59 4.63 13.31
CA THR A 299 -8.15 4.85 14.70
C THR A 299 -6.77 4.26 14.97
N SER A 300 -6.10 3.74 13.94
CA SER A 300 -4.80 3.09 14.11
C SER A 300 -3.69 4.10 14.33
N GLU A 301 -2.83 3.84 15.30
CA GLU A 301 -1.62 4.63 15.58
C GLU A 301 -0.48 3.75 16.09
N CYS A 302 0.74 4.18 15.85
CA CYS A 302 1.93 3.52 16.38
C CYS A 302 2.32 4.11 17.73
N SER A 303 2.51 3.24 18.72
CA SER A 303 3.00 3.59 20.05
C SER A 303 4.38 2.98 20.27
N TYR A 304 5.32 3.82 20.70
CA TYR A 304 6.71 3.46 20.95
C TYR A 304 6.98 3.57 22.45
N THR A 305 7.22 2.44 23.11
CA THR A 305 7.48 2.42 24.56
C THR A 305 8.94 2.09 24.81
N ASP A 306 9.66 3.00 25.48
CA ASP A 306 11.08 2.80 25.82
C ASP A 306 11.29 1.55 26.68
N ILE A 307 12.26 0.73 26.29
CA ILE A 307 12.80 -0.35 27.11
C ILE A 307 13.67 0.29 28.20
N THR A 308 13.35 0.00 29.46
CA THR A 308 14.05 0.54 30.63
C THR A 308 14.79 -0.52 31.44
N ILE A 309 14.67 -1.79 31.04
CA ILE A 309 15.33 -2.92 31.69
C ILE A 309 16.66 -3.17 30.98
N CYS A 310 17.74 -3.33 31.75
CA CYS A 310 19.05 -3.72 31.24
C CYS A 310 19.06 -5.21 30.89
N SER A 311 19.36 -5.56 29.63
CA SER A 311 19.34 -6.94 29.17
C SER A 311 20.34 -7.19 28.04
N SER A 312 21.50 -7.74 28.40
CA SER A 312 22.53 -8.16 27.45
C SER A 312 22.02 -8.96 26.24
N GLY A 313 22.46 -8.55 25.05
CA GLY A 313 22.23 -9.23 23.77
C GLY A 313 20.93 -8.83 23.07
N ASP A 314 20.21 -7.82 23.55
CA ASP A 314 19.00 -7.29 22.92
C ASP A 314 19.29 -6.12 21.96
N GLY A 315 20.53 -5.63 21.95
CA GLY A 315 20.96 -4.53 21.08
C GLY A 315 20.47 -3.17 21.56
N CYS A 316 19.95 -3.05 22.78
CA CYS A 316 19.54 -1.80 23.40
C CYS A 316 20.49 -1.41 24.55
N CYS A 317 20.74 -0.11 24.70
CA CYS A 317 21.39 0.42 25.90
C CYS A 317 20.55 1.55 26.53
N PRO A 318 19.66 1.24 27.48
CA PRO A 318 18.88 2.25 28.20
C PRO A 318 19.77 3.20 29.02
N THR A 319 19.29 4.43 29.28
CA THR A 319 20.09 5.50 29.91
C THR A 319 20.67 5.17 31.29
N ASP A 320 20.00 4.31 32.06
CA ASP A 320 20.44 3.90 33.40
C ASP A 320 21.20 2.54 33.41
N CYS A 321 21.48 1.98 32.24
CA CYS A 321 22.23 0.75 32.08
C CYS A 321 23.72 1.02 31.88
N LEU A 322 24.53 0.07 32.34
CA LEU A 322 25.98 0.11 32.27
C LEU A 322 26.46 -1.18 31.61
N TYR A 323 27.66 -1.17 31.05
CA TYR A 323 28.24 -2.37 30.42
C TYR A 323 28.20 -3.64 31.31
N ILE A 324 28.32 -3.47 32.64
CA ILE A 324 28.34 -4.57 33.60
C ILE A 324 27.01 -5.31 33.76
N ASN A 325 25.88 -4.65 33.46
CA ASN A 325 24.54 -5.24 33.55
C ASN A 325 23.83 -5.28 32.19
N ASP A 326 24.43 -4.69 31.16
CA ASP A 326 23.98 -4.71 29.78
C ASP A 326 25.18 -4.68 28.83
N SER A 327 25.40 -5.76 28.07
CA SER A 327 26.60 -5.85 27.21
C SER A 327 26.47 -5.05 25.92
N ASP A 328 25.28 -4.53 25.61
CA ASP A 328 25.03 -3.66 24.45
C ASP A 328 25.33 -2.19 24.78
N CYS A 329 25.51 -1.86 26.06
CA CYS A 329 26.01 -0.55 26.48
C CYS A 329 27.51 -0.39 26.20
N PRO A 330 27.98 0.81 25.84
CA PRO A 330 29.41 1.05 25.70
C PRO A 330 30.11 0.90 27.07
N PRO A 331 31.25 0.20 27.15
CA PRO A 331 32.02 0.09 28.38
C PRO A 331 32.50 1.47 28.83
N ALA A 332 32.46 1.73 30.14
CA ALA A 332 33.02 2.97 30.67
C ALA A 332 34.52 3.03 30.36
N SER A 333 35.03 4.22 30.04
CA SER A 333 36.41 4.41 29.64
C SER A 333 37.17 5.34 30.59
N THR A 334 38.43 5.02 30.82
CA THR A 334 39.40 5.82 31.58
C THR A 334 40.46 6.33 30.62
N LEU A 335 40.69 7.65 30.61
CA LEU A 335 41.75 8.26 29.80
C LEU A 335 43.12 7.98 30.44
N LEU A 336 43.92 7.12 29.81
CA LEU A 336 45.26 6.76 30.26
C LEU A 336 46.34 7.75 29.84
N SER A 337 46.26 8.39 28.68
CA SER A 337 47.29 9.32 28.19
C SER A 337 46.69 10.29 27.19
N THR A 338 47.14 11.54 27.20
CA THR A 338 46.78 12.56 26.18
C THR A 338 48.02 13.30 25.73
N THR A 339 48.41 13.15 24.46
CA THR A 339 49.70 13.62 23.97
C THR A 339 49.63 14.21 22.56
N PRO A 340 50.22 15.39 22.31
CA PRO A 340 50.24 15.99 20.98
C PRO A 340 51.22 15.26 20.05
N PHE A 341 50.90 15.23 18.75
CA PHE A 341 51.84 14.74 17.75
C PHE A 341 53.01 15.70 17.53
N THR A 342 54.19 15.13 17.45
CA THR A 342 55.41 15.79 16.99
C THR A 342 55.60 15.48 15.50
N SER A 343 55.60 16.54 14.71
CA SER A 343 55.87 16.52 13.28
C SER A 343 57.35 16.22 13.00
N ILE A 344 57.65 15.23 12.16
CA ILE A 344 59.00 15.04 11.62
C ILE A 344 59.08 15.63 10.21
N GLN A 345 58.24 15.14 9.29
CA GLN A 345 58.33 15.50 7.87
C GLN A 345 57.30 16.54 7.42
N ARG A 346 56.18 16.66 8.13
CA ARG A 346 55.02 17.49 7.76
C ARG A 346 54.29 18.00 9.01
N THR A 347 53.63 19.14 8.92
CA THR A 347 52.91 19.76 10.05
C THR A 347 51.68 18.94 10.44
N THR A 348 51.75 18.32 11.60
CA THR A 348 50.67 17.66 12.32
C THR A 348 50.32 18.50 13.55
N THR A 349 49.04 18.66 13.84
CA THR A 349 48.53 19.48 14.96
C THR A 349 47.63 18.70 15.90
N GLY A 350 47.60 17.38 15.73
CA GLY A 350 46.64 16.51 16.40
C GLY A 350 47.06 16.04 17.79
N MET A 351 46.11 15.45 18.49
CA MET A 351 46.30 14.77 19.77
C MET A 351 46.01 13.28 19.62
N ALA A 352 46.74 12.46 20.35
CA ALA A 352 46.38 11.08 20.62
C ALA A 352 45.89 10.95 22.07
N ASN A 353 44.73 10.35 22.24
CA ASN A 353 44.17 9.98 23.54
C ASN A 353 44.13 8.45 23.62
N LEU A 354 44.75 7.88 24.65
CA LEU A 354 44.70 6.43 24.92
C LEU A 354 43.63 6.18 25.98
N TYR A 355 42.65 5.34 25.68
CA TYR A 355 41.59 4.93 26.58
C TYR A 355 41.77 3.47 27.02
N PHE A 356 41.37 3.20 28.26
CA PHE A 356 41.16 1.87 28.81
C PHE A 356 39.68 1.68 29.12
N TYR A 357 39.11 0.55 28.72
CA TYR A 357 37.71 0.24 28.92
C TYR A 357 37.54 -0.84 30.00
N GLU A 358 36.39 -0.85 30.68
CA GLU A 358 36.10 -1.80 31.76
C GLU A 358 36.10 -3.28 31.34
N ASP A 359 35.95 -3.57 30.04
CA ASP A 359 36.06 -4.90 29.44
C ASP A 359 37.52 -5.36 29.25
N ASN A 360 38.48 -4.59 29.77
CA ASN A 360 39.93 -4.75 29.61
C ASN A 360 40.47 -4.47 28.19
N THR A 361 39.68 -3.83 27.33
CA THR A 361 40.17 -3.37 26.03
C THR A 361 40.79 -1.98 26.10
N HIS A 362 41.51 -1.60 25.05
CA HIS A 362 42.14 -0.30 24.93
C HIS A 362 41.90 0.24 23.52
N SER A 363 41.75 1.56 23.41
CA SER A 363 41.67 2.23 22.11
C SER A 363 42.48 3.51 22.08
N ILE A 364 42.86 3.92 20.87
CA ILE A 364 43.54 5.17 20.61
C ILE A 364 42.64 6.05 19.76
N LEU A 365 42.27 7.21 20.31
CA LEU A 365 41.52 8.23 19.61
C LEU A 365 42.47 9.32 19.12
N LEU A 366 42.58 9.45 17.81
CA LEU A 366 43.34 10.48 17.12
C LEU A 366 42.41 11.63 16.74
N SER A 367 42.82 12.87 16.99
CA SER A 367 42.05 14.06 16.68
C SER A 367 42.90 15.12 16.01
N ASN A 368 42.34 15.85 15.03
CA ASN A 368 42.95 17.05 14.41
C ASN A 368 44.37 16.83 13.85
N LEU A 369 44.63 15.62 13.33
CA LEU A 369 45.98 15.17 12.93
C LEU A 369 46.66 16.12 11.93
N PHE A 370 45.94 16.65 10.94
CA PHE A 370 46.52 17.50 9.90
C PHE A 370 45.74 18.81 9.75
N SER A 371 46.46 19.92 9.57
CA SER A 371 45.87 21.26 9.38
C SER A 371 45.50 21.58 7.92
N ILE A 372 45.63 20.61 6.99
CA ILE A 372 45.39 20.80 5.56
C ILE A 372 44.36 19.81 5.02
N SER A 373 43.47 20.28 4.15
CA SER A 373 42.35 19.54 3.55
C SER A 373 42.73 18.80 2.26
N ASN A 374 43.96 18.31 2.12
CA ASN A 374 44.38 17.73 0.83
C ASN A 374 43.62 16.42 0.57
N ALA A 375 42.89 16.38 -0.55
CA ALA A 375 42.05 15.28 -0.99
C ALA A 375 42.81 14.05 -1.53
N GLU A 376 44.13 14.02 -1.39
CA GLU A 376 44.96 12.86 -1.74
C GLU A 376 45.47 12.25 -0.43
N LEU A 377 44.63 11.43 0.20
CA LEU A 377 45.15 10.41 1.11
C LEU A 377 46.19 9.62 0.34
N SER A 378 47.43 9.60 0.82
CA SER A 378 48.33 8.53 0.41
C SER A 378 47.78 7.26 1.07
N PRO A 379 47.48 6.19 0.31
CA PRO A 379 46.89 4.94 0.82
C PRO A 379 47.86 4.14 1.73
N ASP A 380 48.93 4.78 2.22
CA ASP A 380 50.12 4.13 2.73
C ASP A 380 50.50 4.60 4.14
N LEU A 381 49.67 5.41 4.79
CA LEU A 381 49.88 5.86 6.16
C LEU A 381 49.31 4.83 7.14
N GLY A 382 50.19 4.13 7.84
CA GLY A 382 49.85 3.18 8.88
C GLY A 382 50.06 3.76 10.28
N ILE A 383 49.18 3.37 11.21
CA ILE A 383 49.28 3.71 12.63
C ILE A 383 49.89 2.54 13.38
N TYR A 384 50.92 2.84 14.17
CA TYR A 384 51.66 1.86 14.95
C TYR A 384 51.75 2.29 16.40
N LEU A 385 51.63 1.32 17.30
CA LEU A 385 51.96 1.46 18.71
C LEU A 385 53.38 0.93 18.92
N ALA A 386 54.29 1.79 19.38
CA ALA A 386 55.72 1.48 19.41
C ALA A 386 56.27 1.36 20.82
N THR A 387 57.21 0.41 21.00
CA THR A 387 57.89 0.14 22.28
C THR A 387 58.96 1.17 22.62
N LYS A 388 59.42 1.96 21.66
CA LYS A 388 60.36 3.07 21.89
C LYS A 388 59.61 4.39 22.07
N ALA A 389 60.13 5.26 22.93
CA ALA A 389 59.57 6.60 23.15
C ALA A 389 59.79 7.56 21.97
N ILE A 390 60.88 7.37 21.22
CA ILE A 390 61.27 8.15 20.05
C ILE A 390 61.55 7.17 18.91
N VAL A 391 60.89 7.37 17.77
CA VAL A 391 61.01 6.53 16.56
C VAL A 391 61.37 7.43 15.40
N ASN A 392 62.58 7.28 14.86
CA ASN A 392 63.08 8.12 13.76
C ASN A 392 63.38 7.32 12.49
N THR A 393 63.61 6.02 12.59
CA THR A 393 63.95 5.14 11.46
C THR A 393 62.98 3.97 11.34
N LYS A 394 62.99 3.30 10.18
CA LYS A 394 62.27 2.03 10.00
C LYS A 394 62.79 0.93 10.94
N GLU A 395 64.08 0.92 11.24
CA GLU A 395 64.68 -0.02 12.19
C GLU A 395 64.16 0.19 13.62
N ASP A 396 63.85 1.42 14.01
CA ASP A 396 63.16 1.72 15.27
C ASP A 396 61.71 1.18 15.26
N LEU A 397 61.09 1.10 14.07
CA LEU A 397 59.74 0.58 13.90
C LEU A 397 59.66 -0.97 13.93
N ASP A 398 60.76 -1.67 13.63
CA ASP A 398 60.77 -3.14 13.50
C ASP A 398 60.98 -3.87 14.84
N ALA A 399 61.04 -3.15 15.97
CA ALA A 399 61.30 -3.68 17.30
C ALA A 399 60.04 -3.86 18.16
N GLY A 400 59.23 -4.89 17.88
CA GLY A 400 58.13 -5.31 18.77
C GLY A 400 56.91 -4.39 18.76
N ASN A 401 56.73 -3.62 17.68
CA ASN A 401 55.63 -2.67 17.56
C ASN A 401 54.36 -3.33 17.04
N MET A 402 53.20 -2.77 17.39
CA MET A 402 51.90 -3.27 16.99
C MET A 402 51.31 -2.37 15.91
N TYR A 403 50.87 -2.98 14.80
CA TYR A 403 50.13 -2.27 13.77
C TYR A 403 48.65 -2.18 14.16
N LEU A 404 48.08 -0.97 14.13
CA LEU A 404 46.69 -0.71 14.53
C LEU A 404 45.75 -0.55 13.34
N GLY A 405 46.28 -0.20 12.16
CA GLY A 405 45.49 0.00 10.96
C GLY A 405 45.96 1.17 10.12
N GLU A 406 45.29 1.37 8.99
CA GLU A 406 45.56 2.49 8.09
C GLU A 406 44.89 3.78 8.60
N LEU A 407 45.50 4.91 8.27
CA LEU A 407 44.89 6.21 8.50
C LEU A 407 43.68 6.39 7.58
N THR A 408 42.48 6.54 8.15
CA THR A 408 41.23 6.59 7.38
C THR A 408 40.86 7.99 6.92
N ALA A 409 41.35 9.03 7.62
CA ALA A 409 41.13 10.43 7.27
C ALA A 409 42.30 11.34 7.70
N LEU A 410 42.46 12.49 7.05
CA LEU A 410 43.43 13.52 7.46
C LEU A 410 42.89 14.47 8.54
N SER A 411 41.59 14.43 8.83
CA SER A 411 40.96 15.28 9.84
C SER A 411 39.78 14.56 10.48
N GLY A 412 39.26 15.12 11.57
CA GLY A 412 38.21 14.48 12.37
C GLY A 412 38.75 13.52 13.43
N LEU A 413 37.82 12.85 14.09
CA LEU A 413 38.09 11.84 15.11
C LEU A 413 38.26 10.48 14.44
N GLN A 414 39.33 9.77 14.79
CA GLN A 414 39.61 8.41 14.32
C GLN A 414 39.98 7.54 15.50
N GLU A 415 39.27 6.44 15.69
CA GLU A 415 39.50 5.49 16.78
C GLU A 415 40.11 4.20 16.26
N TYR A 416 41.14 3.72 16.95
CA TYR A 416 41.86 2.50 16.64
C TYR A 416 41.83 1.57 17.85
N GLN A 417 41.20 0.42 17.70
CA GLN A 417 41.13 -0.61 18.74
C GLN A 417 42.45 -1.40 18.83
N ILE A 418 42.89 -1.70 20.04
CA ILE A 418 44.08 -2.52 20.30
C ILE A 418 43.63 -3.98 20.39
N VAL A 419 43.53 -4.66 19.25
CA VAL A 419 42.78 -5.93 19.08
C VAL A 419 43.56 -7.21 19.45
N THR A 420 44.70 -7.10 20.12
CA THR A 420 45.48 -8.29 20.54
C THR A 420 45.70 -8.27 22.05
N PRO A 421 45.76 -9.43 22.73
CA PRO A 421 46.01 -9.47 24.16
C PRO A 421 47.40 -8.90 24.45
N ILE A 422 47.43 -7.63 24.86
CA ILE A 422 48.62 -6.98 25.38
C ILE A 422 48.85 -7.44 26.81
N THR A 423 50.06 -7.88 27.12
CA THR A 423 50.41 -8.33 28.48
C THR A 423 50.47 -7.13 29.44
N ASN A 424 50.92 -5.98 28.95
CA ASN A 424 50.93 -4.72 29.67
C ASN A 424 50.92 -3.53 28.70
N ILE A 425 49.94 -2.63 28.80
CA ILE A 425 49.87 -1.42 27.95
C ILE A 425 51.09 -0.50 28.13
N ASN A 426 51.74 -0.55 29.29
CA ASN A 426 52.93 0.24 29.61
C ASN A 426 54.20 -0.24 28.89
N ASP A 427 54.16 -1.35 28.15
CA ASP A 427 55.28 -1.81 27.32
C ASP A 427 55.45 -0.94 26.06
N PHE A 428 54.43 -0.15 25.73
CA PHE A 428 54.43 0.81 24.64
C PHE A 428 54.74 2.22 25.13
N ASN A 429 55.49 2.98 24.35
CA ASN A 429 56.00 4.29 24.74
C ASN A 429 55.66 5.38 23.73
N SER A 430 55.22 5.05 22.52
CA SER A 430 54.79 6.06 21.54
C SER A 430 53.76 5.53 20.54
N ILE A 431 53.02 6.45 19.91
CA ILE A 431 52.20 6.20 18.73
C ILE A 431 52.90 6.82 17.53
N VAL A 432 52.98 6.08 16.44
CA VAL A 432 53.73 6.45 15.24
C VAL A 432 52.83 6.39 14.02
N ILE A 433 52.84 7.45 13.23
CA ILE A 433 52.27 7.46 11.87
C ILE A 433 53.42 7.23 10.90
N TYR A 434 53.36 6.12 10.19
CA TYR A 434 54.41 5.66 9.30
C TYR A 434 53.93 5.60 7.86
N HIS A 435 54.75 6.07 6.92
CA HIS A 435 54.45 6.00 5.50
C HIS A 435 55.17 4.80 4.88
N SER A 436 54.42 3.79 4.46
CA SER A 436 54.98 2.54 3.93
C SER A 436 55.75 2.76 2.62
N SER A 437 55.15 3.46 1.64
CA SER A 437 55.79 3.71 0.33
C SER A 437 57.07 4.54 0.37
N TYR A 438 57.17 5.53 1.26
CA TYR A 438 58.40 6.34 1.41
C TYR A 438 59.37 5.79 2.45
N ASN A 439 59.03 4.66 3.08
CA ASN A 439 59.79 4.05 4.15
C ASN A 439 60.23 5.04 5.25
N ALA A 440 59.30 5.89 5.70
CA ALA A 440 59.60 7.05 6.53
C ALA A 440 58.58 7.29 7.63
N VAL A 441 59.07 7.74 8.80
CA VAL A 441 58.22 8.20 9.90
C VAL A 441 57.65 9.57 9.56
N TYR A 442 56.33 9.67 9.58
CA TYR A 442 55.60 10.89 9.24
C TYR A 442 55.47 11.81 10.46
N SER A 443 54.98 11.24 11.56
CA SER A 443 54.88 11.90 12.88
C SER A 443 54.83 10.86 13.99
N TYR A 444 55.12 11.26 15.22
CA TYR A 444 54.99 10.40 16.39
C TYR A 444 54.55 11.20 17.60
N THR A 445 54.06 10.52 18.63
CA THR A 445 53.80 11.10 19.94
C THR A 445 54.20 10.12 21.03
N THR A 446 54.93 10.59 22.05
CA THR A 446 55.30 9.77 23.20
C THR A 446 54.11 9.66 24.13
N LEU A 447 53.77 8.46 24.58
CA LEU A 447 52.70 8.22 25.54
C LEU A 447 53.15 8.62 26.95
N ASN A 448 52.34 9.42 27.63
CA ASN A 448 52.55 9.83 29.01
C ASN A 448 51.37 9.31 29.84
N TYR A 449 51.55 8.13 30.43
CA TYR A 449 50.51 7.51 31.24
C TYR A 449 50.21 8.37 32.47
N ASN A 450 48.94 8.77 32.59
CA ASN A 450 48.36 9.37 33.77
C ASN A 450 48.49 8.36 34.91
N GLN A 451 49.21 8.73 35.98
CA GLN A 451 49.38 7.90 37.18
C GLN A 451 48.15 7.93 38.07
#